data_AF-A0A376LEM9-F1
#
_entry.id   AF-A0A376LEM9-F1
#
_cell.length_a   1.000
_cell.length_b   1.000
_cell.length_c   1.000
_cell.angle_alpha   90.00
_cell.angle_beta   90.00
_cell.angle_gamma   90.00
#
_symmetry.space_group_name_H-M   'P 1'
#
loop_
_entity.id
_entity.type
_entity.pdbx_description
1 polymer ?
#
loop_
_entity_poly.entity_id
_entity_poly.type
_entity_poly.pdbx_seq_one_letter_code
_entity_poly.pdbx_strand_id
1 'polypeptide(L)' 'MNDIFANLYKALEKNGQLDNTLIVFTSDNGPEAEVPPHGRTPFRGAKGSTWEGGVRVPTFVYWKA' A
#
# COMPACT_ATOMS: atom_id res chain seq x y z
N MET A 1 2.49 -1.15 -9.76
CA MET A 1 1.48 -1.11 -8.66
C MET A 1 0.16 -0.54 -9.13
N ASN A 2 0.13 0.66 -9.74
CA ASN A 2 -1.11 1.29 -10.22
C ASN A 2 -1.92 0.40 -11.17
N ASP A 3 -1.25 -0.23 -12.15
CA ASP A 3 -1.94 -1.12 -13.10
C ASP A 3 -2.52 -2.37 -12.44
N ILE A 4 -1.87 -2.88 -11.39
CA ILE A 4 -2.35 -4.06 -10.64
C ILE A 4 -3.63 -3.70 -9.88
N PHE A 5 -3.64 -2.54 -9.22
CA PHE A 5 -4.85 -2.06 -8.54
C PHE A 5 -5.99 -1.82 -9.53
N ALA A 6 -5.71 -1.18 -10.68
CA ALA A 6 -6.69 -0.96 -11.72
C ALA A 6 -7.27 -2.28 -12.27
N ASN A 7 -6.43 -3.30 -12.43
CA ASN A 7 -6.88 -4.62 -12.87
C ASN A 7 -7.76 -5.32 -11.82
N LEU A 8 -7.41 -5.25 -10.53
CA LEU A 8 -8.24 -5.76 -9.43
C LEU A 8 -9.61 -5.06 -9.41
N TYR A 9 -9.62 -3.73 -9.46
CA TYR A 9 -10.85 -2.95 -9.49
C TYR A 9 -11.76 -3.37 -10.65
N LYS A 10 -11.22 -3.41 -11.87
CA LYS A 10 -11.97 -3.82 -13.07
C LYS A 10 -12.50 -5.24 -12.98
N ALA A 11 -11.73 -6.16 -12.38
CA ALA A 11 -12.18 -7.53 -12.16
C ALA A 11 -13.37 -7.59 -11.19
N LEU A 12 -13.30 -6.87 -10.07
CA LEU A 12 -14.40 -6.79 -9.09
C LEU A 12 -15.65 -6.15 -9.70
N GLU A 13 -15.49 -5.09 -10.49
CA GLU A 13 -16.59 -4.42 -11.19
C GLU A 13 -17.25 -5.34 -12.22
N LYS A 14 -16.45 -5.98 -13.09
CA LYS A 14 -16.95 -6.91 -14.12
C LYS A 14 -17.72 -8.09 -13.51
N ASN A 15 -17.34 -8.53 -12.32
CA ASN A 15 -17.98 -9.65 -11.62
C ASN A 15 -19.15 -9.22 -10.74
N GLY A 16 -19.50 -7.93 -10.67
CA GLY A 16 -20.58 -7.41 -9.82
C GLY A 16 -20.29 -7.51 -8.32
N GLN A 17 -19.01 -7.63 -7.93
CA GLN A 17 -18.59 -7.83 -6.53
C GLN A 17 -18.15 -6.51 -5.87
N LEU A 18 -17.92 -5.47 -6.66
CA LEU A 18 -17.30 -4.23 -6.18
C LEU A 18 -18.08 -3.55 -5.05
N ASP A 19 -19.41 -3.51 -5.12
CA ASP A 19 -20.23 -2.76 -4.15
C ASP A 19 -20.23 -3.41 -2.74
N ASN A 20 -19.95 -4.72 -2.65
CA ASN A 20 -19.83 -5.45 -1.39
C ASN A 20 -18.39 -5.90 -1.10
N THR A 21 -17.39 -5.18 -1.61
CA THR A 21 -15.98 -5.46 -1.36
C THR A 21 -15.30 -4.25 -0.73
N LEU A 22 -14.79 -4.44 0.50
CA LEU A 22 -13.87 -3.51 1.15
C LEU A 22 -12.45 -3.77 0.64
N ILE A 23 -11.81 -2.77 0.06
CA ILE A 23 -10.43 -2.85 -0.41
C ILE A 23 -9.53 -2.09 0.57
N VAL A 24 -8.57 -2.79 1.17
CA VAL A 24 -7.54 -2.22 2.04
C VAL A 24 -6.19 -2.42 1.38
N PHE A 25 -5.43 -1.33 1.28
CA PHE A 25 -4.05 -1.37 0.82
C PHE A 25 -3.15 -0.76 1.89
N THR A 26 -2.04 -1.45 2.15
CA THR A 26 -1.04 -1.07 3.13
C THR A 26 0.32 -1.67 2.74
N SER A 27 1.37 -1.35 3.49
CA SER A 27 2.69 -2.00 3.41
C SER A 27 2.99 -2.76 4.71
N ASP A 28 3.88 -3.74 4.65
CA ASP A 28 4.35 -4.51 5.81
C ASP A 28 5.33 -3.72 6.70
N ASN A 29 6.18 -2.91 6.08
CA ASN A 29 7.13 -2.01 6.73
C ASN A 29 7.43 -0.78 5.86
N GLY A 30 8.20 0.16 6.41
CA GLY A 30 8.81 1.27 5.68
C GLY A 30 9.82 0.84 4.61
N PRO A 31 10.42 1.77 3.86
CA PRO A 31 11.28 1.43 2.73
C PRO A 31 12.57 0.72 3.17
N GLU A 32 13.06 -0.15 2.31
CA GLU A 32 14.46 -0.58 2.31
C GLU A 32 15.34 0.65 1.99
N ALA A 33 16.42 0.86 2.74
CA ALA A 33 17.25 2.07 2.70
C ALA A 33 18.76 1.78 2.52
N GLU A 34 19.18 0.52 2.48
CA GLU A 34 20.58 0.09 2.43
C GLU A 34 21.05 -0.18 0.99
N VAL A 35 20.18 -0.72 0.11
CA VAL A 35 20.57 -1.19 -1.23
C VAL A 35 19.89 -0.38 -2.34
N PRO A 36 20.64 0.28 -3.24
CA PRO A 36 20.05 0.97 -4.39
C PRO A 36 19.35 0.03 -5.39
N PRO A 37 18.22 0.43 -5.99
CA PRO A 37 17.48 1.66 -5.72
C PRO A 37 16.61 1.55 -4.46
N HIS A 38 16.89 2.41 -3.47
CA HIS A 38 16.21 2.39 -2.18
C HIS A 38 15.07 3.42 -2.12
N GLY A 39 14.11 3.20 -1.23
CA GLY A 39 13.03 4.17 -0.95
C GLY A 39 13.39 5.15 0.15
N ARG A 40 12.64 6.27 0.26
CA ARG A 40 12.73 7.19 1.40
C ARG A 40 11.36 7.69 1.82
N THR A 41 11.24 8.05 3.09
CA THR A 41 10.08 8.73 3.65
C THR A 41 10.55 10.04 4.33
N PRO A 42 9.65 11.00 4.60
CA PRO A 42 9.99 12.19 5.40
C PRO A 42 10.17 11.89 6.90
N PHE A 43 10.01 10.63 7.31
CA PHE A 43 10.07 10.21 8.71
C PHE A 43 11.43 9.58 9.04
N ARG A 44 11.83 9.68 10.31
CA ARG A 44 13.11 9.10 10.80
C ARG A 44 13.08 7.58 10.68
N GLY A 45 14.17 6.98 10.19
CA GLY A 45 14.35 5.52 10.12
C GLY A 45 13.82 4.89 8.84
N ALA A 46 13.95 3.57 8.75
CA ALA A 46 13.63 2.75 7.58
C ALA A 46 13.28 1.31 8.03
N LYS A 47 13.11 0.39 7.07
CA LYS A 47 12.90 -1.05 7.34
C LYS A 47 13.85 -1.56 8.43
N GLY A 48 13.31 -2.33 9.38
CA GLY A 48 14.06 -2.87 10.51
C GLY A 48 14.22 -1.94 11.71
N SER A 49 13.87 -0.66 11.58
CA SER A 49 13.85 0.28 12.71
C SER A 49 12.44 0.43 13.31
N THR A 50 12.39 0.78 14.59
CA THR A 50 11.13 1.13 15.31
C THR A 50 10.77 2.61 15.21
N TRP A 51 11.56 3.41 14.48
CA TRP A 51 11.23 4.80 14.21
C TRP A 51 10.12 4.90 13.16
N GLU A 52 9.44 6.05 13.10
CA GLU A 52 8.30 6.28 12.21
C GLU A 52 8.53 5.86 10.75
N GLY A 53 9.71 6.09 10.20
CA GLY A 53 10.05 5.68 8.83
C GLY A 53 10.17 4.17 8.62
N GLY A 54 10.26 3.37 9.69
CA GLY A 54 10.24 1.91 9.63
C GLY A 54 8.86 1.29 9.86
N VAL A 55 7.99 1.93 10.64
CA VAL A 55 6.69 1.37 11.07
C VAL A 55 5.46 2.10 10.52
N ARG A 56 5.58 3.39 10.16
CA ARG A 56 4.48 4.16 9.55
C ARG A 56 4.47 3.89 8.05
N VAL A 57 3.36 3.37 7.55
CA VAL A 57 3.18 2.96 6.16
C VAL A 57 2.02 3.71 5.50
N PRO A 58 2.02 3.88 4.16
CA PRO A 58 0.85 4.38 3.44
C PRO A 58 -0.30 3.38 3.57
N THR A 59 -1.47 3.87 3.95
CA THR A 59 -2.69 3.06 4.04
C THR A 59 -3.83 3.78 3.35
N PHE A 60 -4.57 3.07 2.49
CA PHE A 60 -5.84 3.55 1.98
C PHE A 60 -6.91 2.47 2.11
N VAL A 61 -8.13 2.93 2.32
CA VAL A 61 -9.32 2.09 2.43
C VAL A 61 -10.33 2.62 1.43
N TYR A 62 -10.85 1.73 0.59
CA TYR A 62 -11.85 2.07 -0.40
C TYR A 62 -13.02 1.11 -0.29
N TRP A 63 -14.22 1.68 -0.29
CA TRP A 63 -15.47 0.96 -0.44
C TRP A 63 -16.39 1.87 -1.27
N LYS A 64 -16.91 1.35 -2.39
CA LYS A 64 -17.65 2.15 -3.37
C LYS A 64 -18.92 2.78 -2.79
N ALA A 65 -19.71 1.99 -2.05
CA ALA A 65 -21.07 2.30 -1.58
C ALA A 65 -22.08 2.68 -2.67
#